data_AF-A0A3M0YHV7-F1
#
_entry.id   AF-A0A3M0YHV7-F1
#
_cell.length_a   1.000
_cell.length_b   1.000
_cell.length_c   1.000
_cell.angle_alpha   90.00
_cell.angle_beta   90.00
_cell.angle_gamma   90.00
#
_symmetry.space_group_name_H-M   'P 1'
#
loop_
_entity.id
_entity.type
_entity.pdbx_description
1 polymer ?
#
loop_
_entity_poly.entity_id
_entity_poly.type
_entity_poly.pdbx_seq_one_letter_code
_entity_poly.pdbx_strand_id
1 'polypeptide(L)'
;MRLLLDTHALIWWLVDDPALPRAARDAIASPENDVYVSHVSAWEIAVKQQLGKIEFPLQEFENILDANQFEPLPIRLDHILTLGTLPLHHRDPFDRLLVAQSGNDNLILVSGDRHMTAYGVRVLWDS
;
A
#
# COMPACT_ATOMS: atom_id res chain seq x y z
N MET A 1 10.88 3.29 -10.94
CA MET A 1 9.41 3.07 -10.90
C MET A 1 8.85 3.83 -9.71
N ARG A 2 7.54 4.14 -9.70
CA ARG A 2 6.89 4.74 -8.53
C ARG A 2 5.91 3.71 -7.96
N LEU A 3 6.22 3.18 -6.79
CA LEU A 3 5.53 2.04 -6.17
C LEU A 3 4.64 2.54 -5.03
N LEU A 4 3.42 2.03 -4.91
CA LEU A 4 2.59 2.22 -3.72
C LEU A 4 2.47 0.88 -3.01
N LEU A 5 2.96 0.79 -1.78
CA LEU A 5 2.83 -0.44 -1.01
C LEU A 5 1.42 -0.60 -0.47
N ASP A 6 0.86 -1.79 -0.67
CA ASP A 6 -0.28 -2.24 0.11
C ASP A 6 0.15 -2.51 1.56
N THR A 7 -0.79 -2.48 2.49
CA THR A 7 -0.54 -2.65 3.91
C THR A 7 0.09 -4.01 4.22
N HIS A 8 -0.38 -5.10 3.60
CA HIS A 8 0.26 -6.42 3.81
C HIS A 8 1.65 -6.49 3.18
N ALA A 9 1.88 -5.82 2.04
CA ALA A 9 3.18 -5.81 1.39
C ALA A 9 4.21 -5.05 2.24
N LEU A 10 3.82 -3.94 2.85
CA LEU A 10 4.63 -3.22 3.85
C LEU A 10 4.98 -4.13 5.04
N ILE A 11 3.99 -4.78 5.64
CA ILE A 11 4.22 -5.66 6.81
C ILE A 11 5.17 -6.80 6.43
N TRP A 12 4.96 -7.46 5.30
CA TRP A 12 5.82 -8.55 4.83
C TRP A 12 7.24 -8.09 4.50
N TRP A 13 7.41 -6.90 3.93
CA TRP A 13 8.72 -6.30 3.76
C TRP A 13 9.45 -6.13 5.10
N LEU A 14 8.77 -5.55 6.10
CA LEU A 14 9.36 -5.24 7.40
C LEU A 14 9.76 -6.47 8.22
N VAL A 15 9.07 -7.60 8.04
CA VAL A 15 9.35 -8.85 8.77
C VAL A 15 10.09 -9.88 7.92
N ASP A 16 10.58 -9.48 6.74
CA ASP A 16 11.26 -10.36 5.77
C ASP A 16 10.44 -11.62 5.40
N ASP A 17 9.12 -11.46 5.25
CA ASP A 17 8.21 -12.59 5.01
C ASP A 17 8.38 -13.16 3.58
N PRO A 18 8.50 -14.48 3.40
CA PRO A 18 8.60 -15.11 2.08
C PRO A 18 7.31 -15.00 1.24
N ALA A 19 6.18 -14.59 1.83
CA ALA A 19 4.95 -14.31 1.10
C ALA A 19 5.07 -13.07 0.20
N LEU A 20 6.03 -12.17 0.43
CA LEU A 20 6.36 -11.08 -0.49
C LEU A 20 7.15 -11.64 -1.68
N PRO A 21 6.57 -11.64 -2.91
CA PRO A 21 7.22 -12.27 -4.04
C PRO A 21 8.53 -11.60 -4.40
N ARG A 22 9.46 -12.39 -4.99
CA ARG A 22 10.80 -11.92 -5.31
C ARG A 22 10.81 -10.69 -6.22
N ALA A 23 9.91 -10.62 -7.21
CA ALA A 23 9.81 -9.47 -8.10
C ALA A 23 9.41 -8.18 -7.35
N ALA A 24 8.46 -8.28 -6.43
CA ALA A 24 8.05 -7.14 -5.59
C ALA A 24 9.19 -6.71 -4.67
N ARG A 25 9.86 -7.68 -4.03
CA ARG A 25 11.01 -7.43 -3.15
C ARG A 25 12.17 -6.75 -3.89
N ASP A 26 12.55 -7.27 -5.05
CA ASP A 26 13.60 -6.69 -5.90
C ASP A 26 13.25 -5.26 -6.33
N ALA A 27 11.98 -4.99 -6.63
CA ALA A 27 11.51 -3.66 -6.98
C ALA A 27 11.53 -2.69 -5.78
N ILE A 28 11.11 -3.12 -4.59
CA ILE A 28 11.15 -2.29 -3.38
C ILE A 28 12.59 -1.98 -2.97
N ALA A 29 13.50 -2.96 -3.10
CA ALA A 29 14.90 -2.81 -2.73
C ALA A 29 15.73 -1.95 -3.71
N SER A 30 15.21 -1.70 -4.91
CA SER A 30 15.97 -0.99 -5.94
C SER A 30 16.01 0.52 -5.65
N PRO A 31 17.21 1.14 -5.55
CA PRO A 31 17.33 2.57 -5.31
C PRO A 31 16.90 3.44 -6.50
N GLU A 32 16.59 2.84 -7.65
CA GLU A 32 16.03 3.53 -8.83
C GLU A 32 14.51 3.67 -8.76
N ASN A 33 13.88 3.14 -7.72
CA ASN A 33 12.44 3.17 -7.51
C ASN A 33 12.07 4.06 -6.31
N ASP A 34 11.07 4.92 -6.51
CA ASP A 34 10.46 5.67 -5.43
C ASP A 34 9.38 4.79 -4.80
N VAL A 35 9.45 4.57 -3.50
CA VAL A 35 8.53 3.71 -2.76
C VAL A 35 7.65 4.57 -1.86
N TYR A 36 6.35 4.55 -2.11
CA TYR A 36 5.35 5.28 -1.36
C TYR A 36 4.60 4.37 -0.40
N VAL A 37 4.29 4.88 0.78
CA VAL A 37 3.41 4.24 1.76
C VAL A 37 2.29 5.20 2.14
N SER A 38 1.05 4.79 1.93
CA SER A 38 -0.10 5.64 2.23
C SER A 38 -0.39 5.72 3.73
N HIS A 39 -0.85 6.89 4.19
CA HIS A 39 -1.46 7.03 5.53
C HIS A 39 -2.70 6.15 5.72
N VAL A 40 -3.31 5.67 4.63
CA VAL A 40 -4.37 4.65 4.67
C VAL A 40 -3.88 3.36 5.29
N SER A 41 -2.65 2.93 5.00
CA SER A 41 -2.07 1.73 5.59
C SER A 41 -1.83 1.90 7.10
N ALA A 42 -1.38 3.07 7.54
CA ALA A 42 -1.29 3.39 8.97
C ALA A 42 -2.68 3.34 9.64
N TRP A 43 -3.71 3.87 8.98
CA TRP A 43 -5.09 3.81 9.47
C TRP A 43 -5.61 2.36 9.55
N GLU A 44 -5.37 1.55 8.54
CA GLU A 44 -5.76 0.13 8.54
C GLU A 44 -5.05 -0.65 9.65
N ILE A 45 -3.74 -0.43 9.83
CA ILE A 45 -2.94 -1.02 10.91
C ILE A 45 -3.54 -0.64 12.27
N ALA A 46 -3.87 0.63 12.49
CA ALA A 46 -4.49 1.11 13.73
C ALA A 46 -5.81 0.38 14.03
N VAL A 47 -6.66 0.22 13.02
CA VAL A 47 -7.94 -0.50 13.15
C VAL A 47 -7.72 -1.99 13.45
N LYS A 48 -6.80 -2.65 12.73
CA LYS A 48 -6.47 -4.06 12.99
C LYS A 48 -5.87 -4.28 14.38
N GLN A 49 -5.06 -3.34 14.87
CA GLN A 49 -4.47 -3.39 16.21
C GLN A 49 -5.54 -3.22 17.30
N GLN A 50 -6.51 -2.31 17.14
CA GLN A 50 -7.65 -2.18 18.06
C GLN A 50 -8.52 -3.44 18.10
N LEU A 51 -8.62 -4.16 16.97
CA LEU A 51 -9.31 -5.44 16.89
C LEU A 51 -8.48 -6.64 17.40
N GLY A 52 -7.26 -6.41 17.90
CA GLY A 52 -6.36 -7.46 18.38
C GLY A 52 -5.85 -8.40 17.30
N LYS A 53 -5.89 -7.99 16.02
CA LYS A 53 -5.50 -8.83 14.88
C LYS A 53 -4.01 -8.77 14.56
N ILE A 54 -3.36 -7.67 14.91
CA ILE A 54 -1.92 -7.44 14.68
C ILE A 54 -1.34 -6.64 15.85
N GLU A 55 -0.04 -6.82 16.08
CA GLU A 55 0.77 -5.93 16.91
C GLU A 55 1.72 -5.16 16.00
N PHE A 56 1.68 -3.83 16.05
CA PHE A 56 2.53 -2.98 15.24
C PHE A 56 2.88 -1.70 16.04
N PRO A 57 4.14 -1.24 16.04
CA PRO A 57 4.54 -0.02 16.74
C PRO A 57 4.10 1.22 15.96
N LEU A 58 2.80 1.51 15.93
CA LEU A 58 2.22 2.56 15.10
C LEU A 58 2.79 3.96 15.39
N GLN A 59 3.22 4.22 16.63
CA GLN A 59 3.86 5.48 17.01
C GLN A 59 5.21 5.70 16.31
N GLU A 60 5.85 4.61 15.87
CA GLU A 60 7.14 4.63 15.17
C GLU A 60 6.96 4.63 13.64
N PHE A 61 5.73 4.78 13.13
CA PHE A 61 5.44 4.61 11.70
C PHE A 61 6.30 5.52 10.82
N GLU A 62 6.43 6.80 11.16
CA GLU A 62 7.31 7.73 10.43
C GLU A 62 8.78 7.29 10.47
N ASN A 63 9.28 6.90 11.64
CA ASN A 63 10.66 6.39 11.78
C ASN A 63 10.90 5.12 10.96
N ILE A 64 9.90 4.25 10.84
CA ILE A 64 9.96 3.05 10.00
C ILE A 64 10.05 3.44 8.52
N LEU A 65 9.25 4.40 8.07
CA LEU A 65 9.33 4.88 6.68
C LEU A 65 10.69 5.49 6.39
N ASP A 66 11.18 6.37 7.26
CA ASP A 66 12.48 7.03 7.10
C ASP A 66 13.63 6.01 7.07
N ALA A 67 13.61 5.01 7.96
CA ALA A 67 14.62 3.96 8.00
C ALA A 67 14.66 3.09 6.73
N ASN A 68 13.53 2.99 6.02
CA ASN A 68 13.41 2.25 4.76
C ASN A 68 13.49 3.16 3.51
N GLN A 69 13.68 4.47 3.69
CA GLN A 69 13.64 5.46 2.61
C GLN A 69 12.31 5.45 1.84
N PHE A 70 11.21 5.22 2.54
CA PHE A 70 9.87 5.24 1.96
C PHE A 70 9.24 6.63 2.10
N GLU A 71 8.56 7.09 1.05
CA GLU A 71 7.87 8.36 1.01
C GLU A 71 6.43 8.21 1.58
N PRO A 72 6.04 8.99 2.60
CA PRO A 72 4.66 8.99 3.06
C PRO A 72 3.74 9.61 1.99
N LEU A 73 2.60 8.97 1.73
CA LEU A 73 1.58 9.46 0.81
C LEU A 73 0.31 9.89 1.57
N PRO A 74 0.12 11.19 1.84
CA PRO A 74 -1.07 11.69 2.50
C PRO A 74 -2.32 11.55 1.63
N ILE A 75 -3.47 11.40 2.28
CA ILE A 75 -4.77 11.36 1.61
C ILE A 75 -5.17 12.79 1.25
N ARG A 76 -5.33 13.05 -0.05
CA ARG A 76 -5.79 14.34 -0.59
C ARG A 76 -7.26 14.24 -1.03
N LEU A 77 -7.90 15.39 -1.19
CA LEU A 77 -9.32 15.46 -1.57
C LEU A 77 -9.61 14.78 -2.93
N ASP A 78 -8.70 14.90 -3.90
CA ASP A 78 -8.83 14.25 -5.21
C ASP A 78 -8.85 12.73 -5.10
N HIS A 79 -8.14 12.13 -4.14
CA HIS A 79 -8.23 10.68 -3.87
C HIS A 79 -9.63 10.29 -3.42
N ILE A 80 -10.25 11.09 -2.54
CA ILE A 80 -11.60 10.84 -2.02
C ILE A 80 -12.66 11.01 -3.12
N LEU A 81 -12.49 12.02 -3.98
CA LEU A 81 -13.39 12.22 -5.11
C LEU A 81 -13.31 11.05 -6.09
N THR A 82 -12.10 10.57 -6.43
CA THR A 82 -11.90 9.37 -7.24
C THR A 82 -12.49 8.13 -6.58
N LEU A 83 -12.28 7.92 -5.28
CA LEU A 83 -12.87 6.81 -4.54
C LEU A 83 -14.40 6.74 -4.70
N GLY A 84 -15.07 7.91 -4.69
CA GLY A 84 -16.51 8.03 -4.88
C GLY A 84 -17.02 7.64 -6.27
N THR A 85 -16.15 7.63 -7.29
CA THR A 85 -16.49 7.24 -8.65
C THR A 85 -16.05 5.81 -9.00
N LEU A 86 -15.21 5.18 -8.18
CA LEU A 86 -14.72 3.83 -8.43
C LEU A 86 -15.88 2.80 -8.44
N PRO A 87 -15.90 1.87 -9.42
CA PRO A 87 -16.86 0.78 -9.44
C PRO A 87 -16.76 -0.10 -8.18
N LEU A 88 -17.88 -0.69 -7.75
CA LEU A 88 -17.91 -1.49 -6.52
C LEU A 88 -17.51 -2.96 -6.78
N HIS A 89 -16.22 -3.21 -7.09
CA HIS A 89 -15.70 -4.58 -7.25
C HIS A 89 -15.48 -5.30 -5.91
N HIS A 90 -15.20 -4.57 -4.83
CA HIS A 90 -15.16 -5.05 -3.44
C HIS A 90 -15.55 -3.92 -2.48
N ARG A 91 -15.62 -4.21 -1.17
CA ARG A 91 -16.14 -3.29 -0.14
C ARG A 91 -15.11 -2.82 0.89
N ASP A 92 -13.86 -3.24 0.78
CA ASP A 92 -12.82 -2.79 1.70
C ASP A 92 -12.51 -1.31 1.42
N PRO A 93 -12.72 -0.40 2.39
CA PRO A 93 -12.51 1.03 2.17
C PRO A 93 -11.02 1.40 2.06
N PHE A 94 -10.10 0.63 2.66
CA PHE A 94 -8.67 0.90 2.63
C PHE A 94 -8.10 0.58 1.26
N ASP A 95 -8.37 -0.63 0.78
CA ASP A 95 -7.96 -1.11 -0.55
C ASP A 95 -8.48 -0.19 -1.66
N ARG A 96 -9.75 0.20 -1.60
CA ARG A 96 -10.33 1.11 -2.59
C ARG A 96 -9.68 2.49 -2.58
N LEU A 97 -9.22 2.98 -1.41
CA LEU A 97 -8.52 4.26 -1.34
C LEU A 97 -7.08 4.13 -1.85
N LEU A 98 -6.40 3.01 -1.62
CA LEU A 98 -5.11 2.69 -2.26
C LEU A 98 -5.23 2.64 -3.79
N VAL A 99 -6.30 2.04 -4.32
CA VAL A 99 -6.61 2.06 -5.76
C VAL A 99 -6.78 3.49 -6.26
N ALA A 100 -7.54 4.33 -5.55
CA ALA A 100 -7.74 5.72 -5.94
C ALA A 100 -6.43 6.52 -5.94
N GLN A 101 -5.57 6.32 -4.94
CA GLN A 101 -4.24 6.94 -4.88
C GLN A 101 -3.33 6.45 -6.02
N SER A 102 -3.28 5.14 -6.23
CA SER A 102 -2.50 4.53 -7.31
C SER A 102 -2.86 5.09 -8.68
N GLY A 103 -4.16 5.23 -8.96
CA GLY A 103 -4.66 5.84 -10.18
C GLY A 103 -4.33 7.33 -10.31
N ASN A 104 -4.62 8.13 -9.28
CA ASN A 104 -4.42 9.58 -9.32
C ASN A 104 -2.94 9.98 -9.41
N ASP A 105 -2.08 9.31 -8.66
CA ASP A 105 -0.66 9.63 -8.56
C ASP A 105 0.20 8.86 -9.57
N ASN A 106 -0.43 8.05 -10.45
CA ASN A 106 0.21 7.19 -11.44
C ASN A 106 1.28 6.28 -10.82
N LEU A 107 0.91 5.60 -9.73
CA LEU A 107 1.75 4.65 -9.01
C LEU A 107 1.46 3.22 -9.48
N ILE A 108 2.36 2.30 -9.16
CA ILE A 108 2.17 0.87 -9.38
C ILE A 108 1.91 0.26 -8.01
N LEU A 109 0.74 -0.31 -7.83
CA LEU A 109 0.33 -0.89 -6.55
C LEU A 109 1.05 -2.22 -6.33
N VAL A 110 1.75 -2.38 -5.22
CA VAL A 110 2.39 -3.63 -4.82
C VAL A 110 1.43 -4.38 -3.90
N SER A 111 0.55 -5.19 -4.49
CA SER A 111 -0.53 -5.88 -3.79
C SER A 111 -0.79 -7.28 -4.35
N GLY A 112 -1.04 -8.23 -3.46
CA GLY A 112 -1.44 -9.59 -3.80
C GLY A 112 -2.95 -9.78 -3.90
N ASP A 113 -3.73 -8.71 -3.67
CA ASP A 113 -5.17 -8.80 -3.80
C ASP A 113 -5.60 -8.74 -5.28
N ARG A 114 -6.21 -9.84 -5.72
CA ARG A 114 -6.80 -9.98 -7.05
C ARG A 114 -7.86 -8.91 -7.36
N HIS A 115 -8.54 -8.37 -6.35
CA HIS A 115 -9.56 -7.33 -6.55
C HIS A 115 -8.97 -6.04 -7.11
N MET A 116 -7.69 -5.74 -6.84
CA MET A 116 -7.03 -4.52 -7.29
C MET A 116 -6.99 -4.42 -8.82
N THR A 117 -6.70 -5.54 -9.50
CA THR A 117 -6.59 -5.57 -10.97
C THR A 117 -7.92 -5.24 -11.69
N ALA A 118 -9.06 -5.49 -11.03
CA ALA A 118 -10.38 -5.18 -11.60
C ALA A 118 -10.61 -3.67 -11.80
N TYR A 119 -9.85 -2.82 -11.10
CA TYR A 119 -9.94 -1.37 -11.21
C TYR A 119 -9.11 -0.78 -12.36
N GLY A 120 -8.35 -1.59 -13.10
CA GLY A 120 -7.50 -1.12 -14.21
C GLY A 120 -6.25 -0.36 -13.76
N VAL A 121 -5.91 -0.39 -12.47
CA VAL A 121 -4.63 0.13 -11.96
C VAL A 121 -3.49 -0.85 -12.28
N ARG A 122 -2.26 -0.33 -12.35
CA ARG A 122 -1.07 -1.17 -12.51
C ARG A 122 -0.76 -1.84 -11.18
N VAL A 123 -0.61 -3.16 -11.21
CA VAL A 123 -0.27 -3.97 -10.03
C VAL A 123 1.04 -4.71 -10.30
N LEU A 124 1.94 -4.70 -9.32
CA LEU A 124 3.16 -5.52 -9.33
C LEU A 124 2.99 -6.65 -8.33
N TRP A 125 2.72 -7.85 -8.85
CA TRP A 125 2.59 -9.06 -8.05
C TRP A 125 2.82 -10.30 -8.90
N ASP A 126 4.09 -10.68 -9.10
CA ASP A 126 4.45 -11.89 -9.83
C ASP A 126 4.86 -12.98 -8.84
N SER A 127 4.03 -14.02 -8.77
CA SER A 127 4.26 -15.28 -8.03
C SER A 127 5.38 -16.13 -8.62
#